data_AF-A0A3D0Z400-F1
#
_entry.id   AF-A0A3D0Z400-F1
#
_cell.length_a   1.000
_cell.length_b   1.000
_cell.length_c   1.000
_cell.angle_alpha   90.00
_cell.angle_beta   90.00
_cell.angle_gamma   90.00
#
_symmetry.space_group_name_H-M   'P 1'
#
loop_
_entity.id
_entity.type
_entity.pdbx_description
1 polymer ?
#
loop_
_entity_poly.entity_id
_entity_poly.type
_entity_poly.pdbx_seq_one_letter_code
_entity_poly.pdbx_strand_id
1 'polypeptide(L)'
;MGSYRKHTLTLSQKIPYEFRCERCHQNSGELTAVFEGKSTETKYLLAKLSDEEKQQMRRGAENALNTAIQSARKNAEEKEEYSPEIKDKCPHCGKPQSWAVKGLERLPRVYGLSCAFWTALLCITSNIAHWFGFTIPVIVIVALTVIAGLTGMAVGYARIKVKKMKTRHAEDRQIPTIYWP
;
A
#
# COMPACT_ATOMS: atom_id res chain seq x y z
N MET A 1 -6.75 -38.80 5.01
CA MET A 1 -6.70 -37.40 4.54
C MET A 1 -6.40 -36.50 5.74
N GLY A 2 -5.22 -35.89 5.81
CA GLY A 2 -4.85 -35.01 6.93
C GLY A 2 -5.48 -33.63 6.80
N SER A 3 -6.14 -33.13 7.86
CA SER A 3 -6.70 -31.78 7.89
C SER A 3 -5.60 -30.77 8.24
N TYR A 4 -5.15 -29.98 7.26
CA TYR A 4 -4.22 -28.88 7.52
C TYR A 4 -4.93 -27.74 8.26
N ARG A 5 -4.31 -27.21 9.33
CA ARG A 5 -4.79 -26.00 10.02
C ARG A 5 -3.91 -24.80 9.64
N LYS A 6 -4.56 -23.66 9.41
CA LYS A 6 -3.91 -22.39 9.12
C LYS A 6 -3.56 -21.68 10.43
N HIS A 7 -2.31 -21.25 10.55
CA HIS A 7 -1.86 -20.41 11.65
C HIS A 7 -1.31 -19.08 11.09
N THR A 8 -1.71 -17.97 11.71
CA THR A 8 -1.32 -16.62 11.31
C THR A 8 -0.87 -15.88 12.55
N LEU A 9 0.28 -15.21 12.48
CA LEU A 9 0.81 -14.40 13.57
C LEU A 9 1.09 -12.99 13.04
N THR A 10 0.26 -12.03 13.40
CA THR A 10 0.49 -10.62 13.07
C THR A 10 1.19 -9.94 14.24
N LEU A 11 2.32 -9.30 13.98
CA LEU A 11 2.94 -8.38 14.93
C LEU A 11 2.67 -6.95 14.50
N SER A 12 2.36 -6.11 15.48
CA SER A 12 2.06 -4.70 15.27
C SER A 12 2.94 -3.82 16.14
N GLN A 13 3.43 -2.72 15.60
CA GLN A 13 4.16 -1.71 16.37
C GLN A 13 3.50 -0.34 16.22
N LYS A 14 3.38 0.34 17.35
CA LYS A 14 2.89 1.71 17.46
C LYS A 14 4.06 2.66 17.30
N ILE A 15 3.98 3.54 16.31
CA ILE A 15 5.00 4.57 16.03
C ILE A 15 4.35 5.94 16.27
N PRO A 16 4.84 6.74 17.22
CA PRO A 16 4.33 8.07 17.45
C PRO A 16 4.77 9.02 16.34
N TYR A 17 3.92 9.99 16.03
CA TYR A 17 4.20 11.06 15.08
C TYR A 17 3.41 12.31 15.43
N GLU A 18 3.91 13.45 14.99
CA GLU A 18 3.25 14.73 15.14
C GLU A 18 3.41 15.59 13.89
N PHE A 19 2.49 16.51 13.68
CA PHE A 19 2.61 17.53 12.64
C PHE A 19 1.85 18.77 13.07
N ARG A 20 2.22 19.92 12.51
CA ARG A 20 1.42 21.13 12.67
C ARG A 20 0.59 21.35 11.42
N CYS A 21 -0.69 21.64 11.64
CA CYS A 21 -1.66 21.68 10.56
C CYS A 21 -1.41 22.87 9.64
N GLU A 22 -1.34 22.62 8.34
CA GLU A 22 -1.09 23.64 7.31
C GLU A 22 -2.22 24.67 7.14
N ARG A 23 -3.34 24.50 7.87
CA ARG A 23 -4.55 25.32 7.72
C ARG A 23 -5.03 25.98 9.00
N CYS A 24 -5.08 25.25 10.13
CA CYS A 24 -5.41 25.85 11.42
C CYS A 24 -4.17 26.20 12.25
N HIS A 25 -2.96 25.85 11.77
CA HIS A 25 -1.67 26.10 12.42
C HIS A 25 -1.53 25.53 13.84
N GLN A 26 -2.46 24.68 14.26
CA GLN A 26 -2.41 23.96 15.53
C GLN A 26 -1.59 22.69 15.37
N ASN A 27 -0.83 22.35 16.41
CA ASN A 27 -0.14 21.07 16.49
C ASN A 27 -1.18 19.95 16.62
N SER A 28 -0.98 18.86 15.89
CA SER A 28 -1.83 17.66 15.98
C SER A 28 -1.84 17.05 17.37
N GLY A 29 -0.82 17.34 18.17
CA GLY A 29 -0.45 16.53 19.32
C GLY A 29 0.18 15.22 18.88
N GLU A 30 0.52 14.39 19.86
CA GLU A 30 1.08 13.06 19.62
C GLU A 30 0.00 12.13 19.05
N LEU A 31 0.21 11.71 17.80
CA LEU A 31 -0.62 10.72 17.11
C LEU A 31 0.16 9.42 17.01
N THR A 32 -0.55 8.31 16.77
CA THR A 32 0.08 6.98 16.67
C THR A 32 -0.32 6.29 15.38
N ALA A 33 0.69 5.88 14.60
CA ALA A 33 0.52 5.00 13.46
C ALA A 33 0.77 3.55 13.89
N VAL A 34 -0.06 2.62 13.42
CA VAL A 34 0.07 1.19 13.73
C VAL A 34 0.58 0.50 12.49
N PHE A 35 1.84 0.04 12.55
CA PHE A 35 2.45 -0.74 11.48
C PHE A 35 2.30 -2.22 11.79
N GLU A 36 1.86 -3.00 10.80
CA GLU A 36 1.67 -4.45 10.94
C GLU A 36 2.60 -5.21 10.01
N GLY A 37 3.37 -6.14 10.57
CA GLY A 37 4.11 -7.15 9.82
C GLY A 37 3.15 -8.27 9.44
N LYS A 38 2.79 -8.36 8.16
CA LYS A 38 2.02 -9.51 7.65
C LYS A 38 2.91 -10.75 7.61
N SER A 39 2.73 -11.68 8.55
CA SER A 39 3.39 -12.98 8.44
C SER A 39 2.75 -13.80 7.32
N THR A 40 3.56 -14.62 6.64
CA THR A 40 3.08 -15.63 5.72
C THR A 40 2.14 -16.61 6.44
N GLU A 41 1.00 -16.95 5.84
CA GLU A 41 0.12 -18.02 6.31
C GLU A 41 0.89 -19.34 6.23
N THR A 42 1.21 -19.95 7.38
CA THR A 42 1.86 -21.26 7.38
C THR A 42 0.82 -22.34 7.65
N LYS A 43 0.75 -23.32 6.75
CA LYS A 43 -0.16 -24.47 6.87
C LYS A 43 0.57 -25.59 7.57
N TYR A 44 0.14 -25.93 8.78
CA TYR A 44 0.69 -27.05 9.53
C TYR A 44 -0.28 -28.23 9.52
N LEU A 45 0.26 -29.45 9.51
CA LEU A 45 -0.50 -30.70 9.59
C LEU A 45 -1.06 -30.95 11.00
N LEU A 46 -0.43 -30.36 12.02
CA LEU A 46 -0.75 -30.56 13.43
C LEU A 46 -1.58 -29.41 14.00
N ALA A 47 -2.49 -29.74 14.90
CA ALA A 47 -3.34 -28.76 15.60
C ALA A 47 -2.58 -27.95 16.66
N LYS A 48 -1.46 -28.47 17.17
CA LYS A 48 -0.55 -27.79 18.09
C LYS A 48 0.81 -27.66 17.42
N LEU A 49 1.29 -26.42 17.32
CA LEU A 49 2.65 -26.15 16.85
C LEU A 49 3.66 -26.50 17.92
N SER A 50 4.81 -27.02 17.49
CA SER A 50 6.00 -27.15 18.33
C SER A 50 6.52 -25.77 18.73
N ASP A 51 7.33 -25.71 19.78
CA ASP A 51 7.89 -24.44 20.22
C ASP A 51 8.90 -23.87 19.20
N GLU A 52 9.58 -24.74 18.45
CA GLU A 52 10.42 -24.35 17.31
C GLU A 52 9.60 -23.69 16.19
N GLU A 53 8.47 -24.28 15.81
CA GLU A 53 7.57 -23.73 14.77
C GLU A 53 6.98 -22.38 15.21
N LYS A 54 6.59 -22.24 16.49
CA LYS A 54 6.14 -20.95 17.04
C LYS A 54 7.25 -19.91 16.99
N GLN A 55 8.48 -20.29 17.34
CA GLN A 55 9.62 -19.37 17.32
C GLN A 55 9.96 -18.95 15.88
N GLN A 56 9.90 -19.86 14.91
CA GLN A 56 10.10 -19.55 13.51
C GLN A 56 9.02 -18.59 12.99
N MET A 57 7.75 -18.81 13.32
CA MET A 57 6.68 -17.87 12.98
C MET A 57 6.88 -16.49 13.61
N ARG A 58 7.33 -16.43 14.87
CA ARG A 58 7.66 -15.16 15.54
C ARG A 58 8.77 -14.41 14.81
N ARG A 59 9.90 -15.08 14.54
CA ARG A 59 11.00 -14.47 13.77
C ARG A 59 10.56 -13.99 12.39
N GLY A 60 9.72 -14.77 11.70
CA GLY A 60 9.14 -14.38 10.41
C GLY A 60 8.28 -13.12 10.51
N ALA A 61 7.41 -13.03 11.53
CA ALA A 61 6.58 -11.87 11.78
C ALA A 61 7.40 -10.63 12.20
N GLU A 62 8.45 -10.81 13.01
CA GLU A 62 9.37 -9.75 13.44
C GLU A 62 10.14 -9.19 12.23
N ASN A 63 10.69 -10.06 11.39
CA ASN A 63 11.38 -9.65 10.17
C ASN A 63 10.44 -8.91 9.21
N ALA A 64 9.20 -9.39 9.06
CA ALA A 64 8.19 -8.72 8.23
C ALA A 64 7.84 -7.33 8.77
N LEU A 65 7.66 -7.19 10.09
CA LEU A 65 7.39 -5.92 10.75
C LEU A 65 8.55 -4.94 10.60
N ASN A 66 9.78 -5.39 10.89
CA ASN A 66 11.00 -4.58 10.75
C ASN A 66 11.18 -4.12 9.31
N THR A 67 10.94 -5.00 8.33
CA THR A 67 11.01 -4.64 6.90
C THR A 67 9.94 -3.61 6.54
N ALA A 68 8.71 -3.76 7.04
CA ALA A 68 7.63 -2.79 6.81
C ALA A 68 8.00 -1.41 7.36
N ILE A 69 8.49 -1.34 8.61
CA ILE A 69 8.92 -0.09 9.26
C ILE A 69 10.11 0.53 8.51
N GLN A 70 11.15 -0.24 8.20
CA GLN A 70 12.32 0.26 7.47
C GLN A 70 11.96 0.78 6.08
N SER A 71 11.08 0.07 5.35
CA SER A 71 10.63 0.52 4.04
C SER A 71 9.78 1.80 4.11
N ALA A 72 8.92 1.93 5.14
CA ALA A 72 8.16 3.14 5.39
C ALA A 72 9.07 4.32 5.75
N ARG A 73 10.08 4.09 6.60
CA ARG A 73 11.10 5.07 6.95
C ARG A 73 11.87 5.55 5.72
N LYS A 74 12.42 4.62 4.94
CA LYS A 74 13.17 4.92 3.72
C LYS A 74 12.34 5.72 2.72
N ASN A 75 11.07 5.35 2.51
CA ASN A 75 10.18 6.09 1.62
C ASN A 75 9.85 7.49 2.14
N ALA A 76 9.69 7.67 3.46
CA ALA A 76 9.45 8.97 4.06
C ALA A 76 10.70 9.88 3.96
N GLU A 77 11.90 9.35 4.22
CA GLU A 77 13.16 10.10 4.18
C GLU A 77 13.61 10.44 2.75
N GLU A 78 13.57 9.48 1.82
CA GLU A 78 14.10 9.67 0.46
C GLU A 78 13.09 10.28 -0.52
N LYS A 79 11.79 9.99 -0.35
CA LYS A 79 10.76 10.33 -1.34
C LYS A 79 9.67 11.23 -0.79
N GLU A 80 9.69 11.52 0.51
CA GLU A 80 8.58 12.15 1.23
C GLU A 80 7.24 11.43 0.97
N GLU A 81 7.32 10.10 0.78
CA GLU A 81 6.17 9.21 0.59
C GLU A 81 5.81 8.57 1.93
N TYR A 82 4.77 9.08 2.56
CA TYR A 82 4.32 8.60 3.86
C TYR A 82 3.40 7.38 3.76
N SER A 83 3.54 6.48 4.72
CA SER A 83 2.75 5.26 4.82
C SER A 83 1.26 5.57 5.07
N PRO A 84 0.31 4.81 4.51
CA PRO A 84 -1.12 5.04 4.71
C PRO A 84 -1.58 4.88 6.18
N GLU A 85 -0.79 4.21 7.00
CA GLU A 85 -0.96 4.08 8.45
C GLU A 85 -0.83 5.43 9.18
N ILE A 86 -0.10 6.39 8.58
CA ILE A 86 0.05 7.75 9.07
C ILE A 86 -1.14 8.58 8.56
N LYS A 87 -2.07 8.89 9.46
CA LYS A 87 -3.30 9.62 9.10
C LYS A 87 -2.97 11.05 8.71
N ASP A 88 -3.50 11.48 7.57
CA ASP A 88 -3.29 12.80 6.98
C ASP A 88 -4.29 13.86 7.42
N LYS A 89 -5.25 13.52 8.27
CA LYS A 89 -6.29 14.45 8.74
C LYS A 89 -5.88 15.10 10.05
N CYS A 90 -6.00 16.42 10.10
CA CYS A 90 -5.83 17.17 11.34
C CYS A 90 -6.94 16.81 12.35
N PRO A 91 -6.62 16.51 13.62
CA PRO A 91 -7.64 16.19 14.64
C PRO A 91 -8.53 17.39 15.00
N HIS A 92 -8.02 18.61 14.86
CA HIS A 92 -8.75 19.83 15.24
C HIS A 92 -9.74 20.30 14.17
N CYS A 93 -9.34 20.31 12.90
CA CYS A 93 -10.17 20.82 11.81
C CYS A 93 -10.65 19.75 10.81
N GLY A 94 -10.20 18.50 10.95
CA GLY A 94 -10.57 17.37 10.08
C GLY A 94 -10.06 17.47 8.64
N LYS A 95 -9.26 18.48 8.31
CA LYS A 95 -8.77 18.72 6.93
C LYS A 95 -7.54 17.85 6.63
N PRO A 96 -7.42 17.34 5.39
CA PRO A 96 -6.24 16.60 4.97
C PRO A 96 -5.01 17.52 4.82
N GLN A 97 -3.81 16.97 5.00
CA GLN A 97 -2.55 17.67 4.81
C GLN A 97 -1.93 17.42 3.41
N SER A 98 -1.11 18.34 2.93
CA SER A 98 -0.54 18.31 1.58
C SER A 98 0.53 17.24 1.39
N TRP A 99 1.30 16.91 2.42
CA TRP A 99 2.35 15.88 2.36
C TRP A 99 1.80 14.48 2.02
N ALA A 100 0.54 14.19 2.35
CA ALA A 100 -0.12 12.94 2.02
C ALA A 100 -0.52 12.80 0.54
N VAL A 101 -0.29 13.84 -0.27
CA VAL A 101 -0.56 13.82 -1.71
C VAL A 101 0.58 13.18 -2.50
N LYS A 102 1.85 13.38 -2.08
CA LYS A 102 3.03 12.89 -2.81
C LYS A 102 2.98 11.38 -3.07
N GLY A 103 2.66 10.59 -2.04
CA GLY A 103 2.50 9.13 -2.18
C GLY A 103 1.39 8.70 -3.14
N LEU A 104 0.37 9.53 -3.35
CA LEU A 104 -0.72 9.23 -4.28
C LEU A 104 -0.35 9.49 -5.75
N GLU A 105 0.64 10.34 -6.02
CA GLU A 105 1.06 10.67 -7.39
C GLU A 105 1.69 9.47 -8.12
N ARG A 106 2.12 8.45 -7.38
CA ARG A 106 2.63 7.20 -7.94
C ARG A 106 1.54 6.28 -8.48
N LEU A 107 0.32 6.37 -7.95
CA LEU A 107 -0.79 5.45 -8.29
C LEU A 107 -1.09 5.42 -9.80
N PRO A 108 -1.29 6.54 -10.51
CA PRO A 108 -1.59 6.51 -11.94
C PRO A 108 -0.47 5.86 -12.75
N ARG A 109 0.79 6.06 -12.35
CA ARG A 109 1.97 5.47 -13.01
C ARG A 109 2.00 3.95 -12.81
N VAL A 110 1.74 3.47 -11.60
CA VAL A 110 1.71 2.04 -11.28
C VAL A 110 0.54 1.34 -11.98
N TYR A 111 -0.65 1.93 -11.99
CA TYR A 111 -1.79 1.40 -12.73
C TYR A 111 -1.53 1.38 -14.24
N GLY A 112 -0.92 2.43 -14.80
CA GLY A 112 -0.55 2.47 -16.22
C GLY A 112 0.46 1.38 -16.59
N LEU A 113 1.55 1.24 -15.84
CA LEU A 113 2.58 0.23 -16.09
C LEU A 113 2.06 -1.20 -15.92
N SER A 114 1.28 -1.46 -14.88
CA SER A 114 0.68 -2.79 -14.66
C SER A 114 -0.30 -3.17 -15.77
N CYS A 115 -1.16 -2.24 -16.22
CA CYS A 115 -2.06 -2.48 -17.34
C CYS A 115 -1.31 -2.79 -18.65
N ALA A 116 -0.25 -2.03 -18.95
CA ALA A 116 0.57 -2.26 -20.12
C ALA A 116 1.25 -3.63 -20.09
N PHE A 117 1.81 -4.01 -18.93
CA PHE A 117 2.44 -5.32 -18.73
C PHE A 117 1.46 -6.47 -18.94
N TRP A 118 0.28 -6.43 -18.30
CA TRP A 118 -0.73 -7.49 -18.44
C TRP A 118 -1.29 -7.58 -19.86
N THR A 119 -1.49 -6.45 -20.52
CA THR A 119 -1.95 -6.43 -21.91
C THR A 119 -0.91 -7.07 -22.85
N ALA A 120 0.37 -6.72 -22.70
CA ALA A 120 1.45 -7.34 -23.48
C ALA A 120 1.54 -8.86 -23.25
N LEU A 121 1.46 -9.30 -22.00
CA LEU A 121 1.48 -10.72 -21.64
C LEU A 121 0.31 -11.49 -22.26
N LEU A 122 -0.90 -10.91 -22.24
CA LEU A 122 -2.10 -11.50 -22.82
C LEU A 122 -2.02 -11.57 -24.36
N CYS A 123 -1.44 -10.56 -25.01
CA CYS A 123 -1.19 -10.60 -26.46
C CYS A 123 -0.21 -11.74 -26.82
N ILE A 124 0.88 -11.91 -26.06
CA ILE A 124 1.87 -12.96 -26.31
C ILE A 124 1.24 -14.35 -26.12
N THR A 125 0.58 -14.58 -24.99
CA THR A 125 -0.08 -15.87 -24.70
C THR A 125 -1.17 -16.20 -25.70
N SER A 126 -1.91 -15.19 -26.18
CA SER A 126 -2.92 -15.42 -27.20
C SER A 126 -2.34 -15.78 -28.58
N ASN A 127 -1.19 -15.22 -28.97
CA ASN A 127 -0.52 -15.61 -30.22
C ASN A 127 -0.05 -17.06 -30.14
N ILE A 128 0.48 -17.48 -28.98
CA ILE A 128 0.86 -18.88 -28.73
C ILE A 128 -0.37 -19.79 -28.76
N ALA A 129 -1.46 -19.43 -28.08
CA ALA A 129 -2.68 -20.21 -28.07
C ALA A 129 -3.27 -20.39 -29.48
N HIS A 130 -3.20 -19.34 -30.32
CA HIS A 130 -3.61 -19.41 -31.71
C HIS A 130 -2.75 -20.40 -32.51
N TRP A 131 -1.44 -20.47 -32.27
CA TRP A 131 -0.54 -21.44 -32.89
C TRP A 131 -0.91 -22.89 -32.56
N PHE A 132 -1.47 -23.14 -31.37
CA PHE A 132 -1.99 -24.45 -30.95
C PHE A 132 -3.48 -24.68 -31.31
N GLY A 133 -4.10 -23.82 -32.12
CA GLY A 133 -5.48 -23.99 -32.58
C GLY A 133 -6.56 -23.52 -31.61
N PHE A 134 -6.21 -22.89 -30.49
CA PHE A 134 -7.16 -22.28 -29.57
C PHE A 134 -7.49 -20.84 -30.01
N THR A 135 -8.75 -20.59 -30.36
CA THR A 135 -9.25 -19.23 -30.68
C THR A 135 -9.75 -18.56 -29.41
N ILE A 136 -8.87 -17.79 -28.77
CA ILE A 136 -9.25 -16.88 -27.70
C ILE A 136 -9.64 -15.55 -28.35
N PRO A 137 -10.80 -14.93 -28.03
CA PRO A 137 -11.17 -13.62 -28.56
C PRO A 137 -10.30 -12.53 -27.93
N VAL A 138 -9.08 -12.38 -28.45
CA VAL A 138 -8.02 -11.47 -27.98
C VAL A 138 -8.54 -10.05 -27.85
N ILE A 139 -9.36 -9.63 -28.81
CA ILE A 139 -9.94 -8.30 -28.90
C ILE A 139 -10.79 -7.98 -27.65
N VAL A 140 -11.58 -8.95 -27.17
CA VAL A 140 -12.42 -8.76 -25.99
C VAL A 140 -11.57 -8.63 -24.73
N ILE A 141 -10.53 -9.46 -24.60
CA ILE A 141 -9.64 -9.44 -23.44
C ILE A 141 -8.83 -8.13 -23.39
N VAL A 142 -8.26 -7.71 -24.53
CA VAL A 142 -7.52 -6.45 -24.65
C VAL A 142 -8.44 -5.26 -24.39
N ALA A 143 -9.67 -5.28 -24.90
CA ALA A 143 -10.64 -4.22 -24.62
C ALA A 143 -10.93 -4.13 -23.11
N LEU A 144 -11.13 -5.26 -22.43
CA LEU A 144 -11.38 -5.29 -20.99
C LEU A 144 -10.17 -4.81 -20.17
N THR A 145 -8.94 -5.18 -20.54
CA THR A 145 -7.74 -4.74 -19.81
C THR A 145 -7.52 -3.24 -19.98
N VAL A 146 -7.70 -2.72 -21.20
CA VAL A 146 -7.60 -1.28 -21.48
C VAL A 146 -8.67 -0.49 -20.71
N ILE A 147 -9.92 -0.95 -20.71
CA ILE A 147 -11.01 -0.30 -19.94
C ILE A 147 -10.68 -0.30 -18.44
N ALA A 148 -10.22 -1.43 -17.89
CA ALA A 148 -9.83 -1.52 -16.49
C ALA A 148 -8.67 -0.57 -16.14
N GLY A 149 -7.65 -0.50 -16.99
CA GLY A 149 -6.52 0.42 -16.85
C GLY A 149 -6.93 1.88 -16.87
N LEU A 150 -7.73 2.29 -17.86
CA LEU A 150 -8.26 3.65 -17.98
C LEU A 150 -9.11 4.04 -16.77
N THR A 151 -9.95 3.12 -16.28
CA THR A 151 -10.79 3.34 -15.10
C THR A 151 -9.93 3.51 -13.84
N GLY A 152 -8.92 2.66 -13.65
CA GLY A 152 -7.99 2.78 -12.52
C GLY A 152 -7.19 4.08 -12.53
N MET A 153 -6.72 4.50 -13.70
CA MET A 153 -6.05 5.79 -13.88
C MET A 153 -6.99 6.96 -13.57
N ALA A 154 -8.21 6.96 -14.09
CA ALA A 154 -9.20 8.01 -13.85
C ALA A 154 -9.53 8.16 -12.35
N VAL A 155 -9.72 7.05 -11.63
CA VAL A 155 -9.95 7.05 -10.17
C VAL A 155 -8.72 7.60 -9.43
N GLY A 156 -7.51 7.19 -9.83
CA GLY A 156 -6.26 7.70 -9.26
C GLY A 156 -6.13 9.22 -9.43
N TYR A 157 -6.34 9.72 -10.65
CA TYR A 157 -6.33 11.16 -10.96
C TYR A 157 -7.41 11.93 -10.20
N ALA A 158 -8.63 11.40 -10.12
CA ALA A 158 -9.71 12.02 -9.36
C ALA A 158 -9.36 12.16 -7.87
N ARG A 159 -8.80 11.11 -7.25
CA ARG A 159 -8.35 11.16 -5.85
C ARG A 159 -7.27 12.20 -5.62
N ILE A 160 -6.26 12.26 -6.50
CA ILE A 160 -5.19 13.27 -6.44
C ILE A 160 -5.79 14.67 -6.58
N LYS A 161 -6.65 14.90 -7.58
CA LYS A 161 -7.27 16.20 -7.85
C LYS A 161 -8.09 16.69 -6.65
N VAL A 162 -8.92 15.81 -6.07
CA VAL A 162 -9.73 16.14 -4.88
C VAL A 162 -8.86 16.50 -3.69
N LYS A 163 -7.78 15.74 -3.42
CA LYS A 163 -6.87 16.07 -2.31
C LYS A 163 -6.11 17.37 -2.59
N LYS A 164 -5.54 17.55 -3.79
CA LYS A 164 -4.84 18.79 -4.19
C LYS A 164 -5.75 20.02 -4.05
N MET A 165 -7.02 19.93 -4.42
CA MET A 165 -7.97 21.03 -4.21
C MET A 165 -8.16 21.36 -2.73
N LYS A 166 -8.28 20.34 -1.86
CA LYS A 166 -8.46 20.53 -0.42
C LYS A 166 -7.23 21.09 0.29
N THR A 167 -6.04 20.85 -0.27
CA THR A 167 -4.75 21.30 0.28
C THR A 167 -4.16 22.49 -0.46
N ARG A 168 -4.85 23.06 -1.47
CA ARG A 168 -4.32 24.19 -2.29
C ARG A 168 -4.10 25.47 -1.48
N HIS A 169 -4.87 25.64 -0.41
CA HIS A 169 -4.80 26.81 0.48
C HIS A 169 -3.85 26.60 1.68
N ALA A 170 -3.03 25.55 1.65
CA ALA A 170 -1.95 25.39 2.61
C ALA A 170 -0.88 26.44 2.33
N GLU A 171 -0.80 27.46 3.19
CA GLU A 171 0.19 28.55 3.07
C GLU A 171 1.59 28.10 3.52
N ASP A 172 1.65 27.16 4.46
CA ASP A 172 2.90 26.62 4.99
C ASP A 172 2.88 25.09 4.90
N ARG A 173 3.71 24.52 4.02
CA ARG A 173 3.79 23.07 3.80
C ARG A 173 4.69 22.46 4.86
N GLN A 174 4.09 21.92 5.91
CA GLN A 174 4.81 21.31 7.01
C GLN A 174 4.78 19.80 6.90
N ILE A 175 5.95 19.17 7.04
CA ILE A 175 6.11 17.71 7.05
C ILE A 175 5.89 17.16 8.47
N PRO A 176 5.34 15.95 8.62
CA PRO A 176 5.21 15.31 9.91
C PRO A 176 6.58 14.85 10.45
N THR A 177 6.77 15.02 11.75
CA THR A 177 7.88 14.43 12.51
C THR A 177 7.44 13.05 12.98
N ILE A 178 8.18 12.01 12.58
CA ILE A 178 7.88 10.62 12.93
C ILE A 178 9.01 10.09 13.80
N TYR A 179 8.66 9.52 14.94
CA TYR A 179 9.63 8.96 15.89
C TYR A 179 9.87 7.49 15.57
N TRP A 180 10.70 7.25 14.55
CA TRP A 180 11.09 5.89 14.15
C TRP A 180 11.83 5.18 15.30
N PRO A 181 11.61 3.86 15.48
CA PRO A 181 12.38 3.03 16.39
C PRO A 181 13.83 2.80 15.91
#